data_AF-A0A0M9DST1-F1
#
_entry.id   AF-A0A0M9DST1-F1
#
_cell.length_a   1.000
_cell.length_b   1.000
_cell.length_c   1.000
_cell.angle_alpha   90.00
_cell.angle_beta   90.00
_cell.angle_gamma   90.00
#
_symmetry.space_group_name_H-M   'P 1'
#
loop_
_entity.id
_entity.type
_entity.pdbx_description
1 polymer ?
#
loop_
_entity_poly.entity_id
_entity_poly.type
_entity_poly.pdbx_seq_one_letter_code
_entity_poly.pdbx_strand_id
1 'polypeptide(L)'
;MSKFNCSYKSVLRRTKYNDASHAWIDLHRCVEAFAHTKGETFNSIFEILETMFFFERKDTNKFPNAKTIEKCAIYLKTERDIFLEKMNFEIQNRRHEKKQGKRKSNNKEFLALCHKKGSYTQPKVGFWGWRKLRNKNQK
;
A
#
# COMPACT_ATOMS: atom_id res chain seq x y z
N MET A 1 -8.44 -0.45 13.15
CA MET A 1 -7.03 -0.91 13.28
C MET A 1 -6.52 -1.38 11.92
N SER A 2 -5.29 -0.97 11.58
CA SER A 2 -4.53 -1.20 10.33
C SER A 2 -4.95 -2.44 9.51
N LYS A 3 -5.80 -2.24 8.47
CA LYS A 3 -6.15 -3.29 7.49
C LYS A 3 -4.88 -3.96 6.92
N PHE A 4 -3.84 -3.16 6.71
CA PHE A 4 -2.53 -3.64 6.25
C PHE A 4 -1.91 -4.68 7.19
N ASN A 5 -1.80 -4.40 8.49
CA ASN A 5 -1.12 -5.30 9.43
C ASN A 5 -1.86 -6.64 9.59
N CYS A 6 -3.19 -6.63 9.49
CA CYS A 6 -3.98 -7.86 9.50
C CYS A 6 -3.69 -8.70 8.26
N SER A 7 -3.74 -8.11 7.06
CA SER A 7 -3.42 -8.80 5.81
C SER A 7 -1.97 -9.28 5.77
N TYR A 8 -1.02 -8.46 6.23
CA TYR A 8 0.40 -8.83 6.34
C TYR A 8 0.61 -10.07 7.19
N LYS A 9 0.02 -10.11 8.40
CA LYS A 9 0.09 -11.30 9.27
C LYS A 9 -0.55 -12.53 8.62
N SER A 10 -1.65 -12.34 7.89
CA SER A 10 -2.29 -13.42 7.14
C SER A 10 -1.39 -13.96 6.03
N VAL A 11 -0.68 -13.09 5.28
CA VAL A 11 0.31 -13.53 4.27
C VAL A 11 1.37 -14.41 4.93
N LEU A 12 2.05 -13.92 5.97
CA LEU A 12 3.10 -14.69 6.65
C LEU A 12 2.60 -16.04 7.19
N ARG A 13 1.38 -16.06 7.74
CA ARG A 13 0.77 -17.30 8.22
C ARG A 13 0.51 -18.28 7.08
N ARG A 14 0.02 -17.81 5.92
CA ARG A 14 -0.30 -18.66 4.76
C ARG A 14 0.96 -19.17 4.06
N THR A 15 1.98 -18.32 3.90
CA THR A 15 3.25 -18.71 3.26
C THR A 15 4.01 -19.73 4.07
N LYS A 16 3.90 -19.70 5.41
CA LYS A 16 4.44 -20.74 6.31
C LYS A 16 3.93 -22.15 5.98
N TYR A 17 2.70 -22.29 5.48
CA TYR A 17 2.10 -23.58 5.09
C TYR A 17 2.11 -23.79 3.57
N ASN A 18 2.90 -23.01 2.82
CA ASN A 18 2.99 -23.05 1.36
C ASN A 18 1.64 -22.85 0.62
N ASP A 19 0.68 -22.18 1.26
CA ASP A 19 -0.64 -21.87 0.69
C ASP A 19 -0.56 -20.60 -0.18
N ALA A 20 0.04 -20.74 -1.36
CA ALA A 20 0.30 -19.64 -2.29
C ALA A 20 -0.99 -18.94 -2.76
N SER A 21 -2.06 -19.71 -3.00
CA SER A 21 -3.34 -19.19 -3.51
C SER A 21 -4.02 -18.23 -2.52
N HIS A 22 -4.09 -18.59 -1.23
CA HIS A 22 -4.66 -17.67 -0.24
C HIS A 22 -3.69 -16.54 0.13
N ALA A 23 -2.38 -16.84 0.21
CA ALA A 23 -1.37 -15.82 0.42
C ALA A 23 -1.42 -14.72 -0.66
N TRP A 24 -1.72 -15.10 -1.90
CA TRP A 24 -1.89 -14.17 -3.01
C TRP A 24 -3.07 -13.19 -2.81
N ILE A 25 -4.21 -13.71 -2.34
CA ILE A 25 -5.39 -12.90 -2.03
C ILE A 25 -5.08 -11.93 -0.88
N ASP A 26 -4.37 -12.40 0.14
CA ASP A 26 -3.98 -11.53 1.26
C ASP A 26 -2.93 -10.49 0.85
N LEU A 27 -2.03 -10.82 -0.08
CA LEU A 27 -1.10 -9.85 -0.67
C LEU A 27 -1.83 -8.74 -1.42
N HIS A 28 -2.91 -9.04 -2.16
CA HIS A 28 -3.73 -8.02 -2.81
C HIS A 28 -4.25 -6.99 -1.81
N ARG A 29 -4.72 -7.47 -0.65
CA ARG A 29 -5.22 -6.60 0.43
C ARG A 29 -4.09 -5.75 1.03
N CYS A 30 -2.88 -6.29 1.13
CA CYS A 30 -1.69 -5.51 1.52
C CYS A 30 -1.40 -4.38 0.51
N VAL A 31 -1.38 -4.69 -0.78
CA VAL A 31 -1.17 -3.72 -1.85
C VAL A 31 -2.24 -2.64 -1.82
N GLU A 32 -3.52 -2.99 -1.72
CA GLU A 32 -4.63 -2.02 -1.64
C GLU A 32 -4.45 -1.06 -0.45
N ALA A 33 -4.14 -1.60 0.74
CA ALA A 33 -3.96 -0.79 1.93
C ALA A 33 -2.69 0.09 1.85
N PHE A 34 -1.64 -0.37 1.19
CA PHE A 34 -0.43 0.39 0.97
C PHE A 34 -0.60 1.49 -0.08
N ALA A 35 -1.25 1.18 -1.20
CA ALA A 35 -1.63 2.14 -2.23
C ALA A 35 -2.45 3.30 -1.63
N HIS A 36 -3.44 2.98 -0.78
CA HIS A 36 -4.17 3.98 0.00
C HIS A 36 -3.26 4.78 0.96
N THR A 37 -2.24 4.14 1.55
CA THR A 37 -1.34 4.83 2.49
C THR A 37 -0.48 5.87 1.76
N LYS A 38 0.08 5.52 0.59
CA LYS A 38 0.93 6.39 -0.22
C LYS A 38 0.15 7.36 -1.13
N GLY A 39 -1.13 7.11 -1.37
CA GLY A 39 -1.92 7.86 -2.36
C GLY A 39 -1.60 7.46 -3.81
N GLU A 40 -1.21 6.20 -4.01
CA GLU A 40 -0.86 5.64 -5.31
C GLU A 40 -1.94 4.65 -5.80
N THR A 41 -1.87 4.25 -7.07
CA THR A 41 -2.83 3.29 -7.62
C THR A 41 -2.47 1.86 -7.25
N PHE A 42 -3.47 0.98 -7.22
CA PHE A 42 -3.22 -0.45 -7.00
C PHE A 42 -2.31 -1.06 -8.08
N ASN A 43 -2.48 -0.66 -9.35
CA ASN A 43 -1.68 -1.18 -10.45
C ASN A 43 -0.23 -0.72 -10.37
N SER A 44 0.02 0.56 -10.11
CA SER A 44 1.39 1.09 -10.01
C SER A 44 2.19 0.38 -8.92
N ILE A 45 1.59 0.11 -7.75
CA ILE A 45 2.26 -0.66 -6.70
C ILE A 45 2.58 -2.08 -7.17
N PHE A 46 1.65 -2.75 -7.85
CA PHE A 46 1.91 -4.10 -8.31
C PHE A 46 2.93 -4.16 -9.44
N GLU A 47 2.95 -3.20 -10.37
CA GLU A 47 3.96 -3.13 -11.44
C GLU A 47 5.38 -3.03 -10.86
N ILE A 48 5.54 -2.29 -9.76
CA ILE A 48 6.79 -2.25 -8.99
C ILE A 48 7.14 -3.63 -8.45
N LEU A 49 6.17 -4.34 -7.85
CA LEU A 49 6.40 -5.68 -7.30
C LEU A 49 6.72 -6.71 -8.40
N GLU A 50 5.98 -6.69 -9.50
CA GLU A 50 6.18 -7.55 -10.67
C GLU A 50 7.61 -7.40 -11.22
N THR A 51 8.05 -6.16 -11.39
CA THR A 51 9.40 -5.83 -11.86
C THR A 51 10.47 -6.27 -10.87
N MET A 52 10.29 -5.97 -9.58
CA MET A 52 11.31 -6.18 -8.56
C MET A 52 11.45 -7.65 -8.15
N PHE A 53 10.37 -8.43 -8.21
CA PHE A 53 10.35 -9.83 -7.80
C PHE A 53 10.19 -10.81 -8.97
N PHE A 54 10.26 -10.33 -10.21
CA PHE A 54 10.27 -11.12 -11.44
C PHE A 54 9.07 -12.07 -11.56
N PHE A 55 7.86 -11.56 -11.34
CA PHE A 55 6.62 -12.30 -11.55
C PHE A 55 5.64 -11.46 -12.38
N GLU A 56 4.63 -12.11 -12.97
CA GLU A 56 3.58 -11.43 -13.72
C GLU A 56 2.20 -11.92 -13.27
N ARG A 57 1.28 -10.99 -12.97
CA ARG A 57 -0.09 -11.33 -12.56
C ARG A 57 -0.94 -11.90 -13.69
N LYS A 58 -0.62 -11.52 -14.94
CA LYS A 58 -1.39 -11.87 -16.14
C LYS A 58 -0.93 -13.19 -16.76
N ASP A 59 0.32 -13.59 -16.54
CA ASP A 59 0.88 -14.84 -17.04
C ASP A 59 0.89 -15.90 -15.92
N THR A 60 0.09 -16.95 -16.09
CA THR A 60 0.00 -18.06 -15.15
C THR A 60 1.32 -18.83 -14.99
N ASN A 61 2.18 -18.83 -16.02
CA ASN A 61 3.47 -19.52 -15.97
C ASN A 61 4.49 -18.76 -15.11
N LYS A 62 4.27 -17.46 -14.90
CA LYS A 62 5.13 -16.58 -14.10
C LYS A 62 4.45 -16.15 -12.80
N PHE A 63 3.51 -16.94 -12.31
CA PHE A 63 2.81 -16.64 -11.08
C PHE A 63 3.75 -16.77 -9.87
N PRO A 64 3.69 -15.85 -8.89
CA PRO A 64 4.64 -15.87 -7.78
C PRO A 64 4.35 -17.04 -6.84
N ASN A 65 5.40 -17.74 -6.43
CA ASN A 65 5.32 -18.77 -5.39
C ASN A 65 5.15 -18.15 -3.99
N ALA A 66 4.86 -19.00 -2.98
CA ALA A 66 4.66 -18.55 -1.61
C ALA A 66 5.83 -17.73 -1.04
N LYS A 67 7.07 -18.11 -1.36
CA LYS A 67 8.28 -17.39 -0.92
C LYS A 67 8.39 -16.00 -1.56
N THR A 68 8.05 -15.87 -2.83
CA THR A 68 8.00 -14.58 -3.53
C THR A 68 6.91 -13.68 -2.96
N ILE A 69 5.73 -14.24 -2.69
CA ILE A 69 4.61 -13.53 -2.05
C ILE A 69 5.01 -13.00 -0.66
N GLU A 70 5.71 -13.81 0.13
CA GLU A 70 6.21 -13.39 1.44
C GLU A 70 7.19 -12.22 1.34
N LYS A 71 8.17 -12.31 0.43
CA LYS A 71 9.12 -11.23 0.17
C LYS A 71 8.43 -9.93 -0.26
N CYS A 72 7.39 -10.02 -1.11
CA CYS A 72 6.58 -8.87 -1.48
C CYS A 72 5.92 -8.23 -0.27
N ALA A 73 5.30 -9.02 0.61
CA ALA A 73 4.62 -8.52 1.80
C ALA A 73 5.58 -7.86 2.79
N ILE A 74 6.78 -8.44 2.99
CA ILE A 74 7.83 -7.86 3.82
C ILE A 74 8.28 -6.51 3.26
N TYR A 75 8.56 -6.44 1.96
CA TYR A 75 8.94 -5.19 1.31
C TYR A 75 7.86 -4.10 1.50
N LEU A 76 6.60 -4.42 1.23
CA LEU A 76 5.48 -3.48 1.43
C LEU A 76 5.39 -3.00 2.88
N LYS A 77 5.64 -3.87 3.87
CA LYS A 77 5.64 -3.50 5.29
C LYS A 77 6.74 -2.48 5.59
N THR A 78 7.96 -2.77 5.15
CA THR A 78 9.12 -1.89 5.35
C THR A 78 8.88 -0.52 4.72
N GLU A 79 8.48 -0.50 3.45
CA GLU A 79 8.18 0.75 2.74
C GLU A 79 7.06 1.56 3.39
N ARG A 80 6.03 0.87 3.89
CA ARG A 80 4.92 1.51 4.60
C ARG A 80 5.39 2.16 5.90
N ASP A 81 6.24 1.48 6.65
CA ASP A 81 6.72 2.00 7.92
C ASP A 81 7.62 3.22 7.71
N ILE A 82 8.55 3.15 6.76
CA ILE A 82 9.40 4.29 6.35
C ILE A 82 8.53 5.49 5.97
N PHE A 83 7.49 5.26 5.16
CA PHE A 83 6.59 6.33 4.76
C PHE A 83 5.84 6.94 5.95
N LEU A 84 5.32 6.11 6.86
CA LEU A 84 4.60 6.59 8.04
C LEU A 84 5.51 7.31 9.03
N GLU A 85 6.75 6.88 9.16
CA GLU A 85 7.77 7.55 9.97
C GLU A 85 8.06 8.95 9.44
N LYS A 86 8.33 9.08 8.12
CA LYS A 86 8.49 10.38 7.46
C LYS A 86 7.27 11.27 7.67
N MET A 87 6.06 10.73 7.47
CA MET A 87 4.81 11.47 7.71
C MET A 87 4.68 11.94 9.16
N ASN A 88 5.00 11.10 10.12
CA ASN A 88 4.92 11.45 11.53
C ASN A 88 5.95 12.53 11.89
N PHE A 89 7.17 12.42 11.39
CA PHE A 89 8.22 13.43 11.56
C PHE A 89 7.73 14.80 11.07
N GLU A 90 7.19 14.87 9.86
CA GLU A 90 6.65 16.12 9.31
C GLU A 90 5.47 16.69 10.11
N ILE A 91 4.57 15.83 10.61
CA ILE A 91 3.48 16.24 11.49
C ILE A 91 4.03 16.84 12.79
N GLN A 92 5.07 16.25 13.39
CA GLN A 92 5.68 16.77 14.61
C GLN A 92 6.39 18.10 14.38
N ASN A 93 7.15 18.23 13.29
CA ASN A 93 7.77 19.49 12.88
C ASN A 93 6.70 20.57 12.74
N ARG A 94 5.56 20.25 12.10
CA ARG A 94 4.47 21.20 11.94
C ARG A 94 3.82 21.61 13.26
N ARG A 95 3.66 20.66 14.20
CA ARG A 95 3.18 20.96 15.56
C ARG A 95 4.14 21.88 16.28
N HIS A 96 5.45 21.68 16.13
CA HIS A 96 6.48 22.52 16.73
C HIS A 96 6.48 23.95 16.13
N GLU A 97 6.45 24.09 14.81
CA GLU A 97 6.33 25.39 14.13
C GLU A 97 5.11 26.19 14.60
N LYS A 98 3.95 25.51 14.72
CA LYS A 98 2.71 26.13 15.21
C LYS A 98 2.86 26.63 16.66
N LYS A 99 3.53 25.85 17.54
CA LYS A 99 3.82 26.27 18.92
C LYS A 99 4.72 27.52 18.96
N GLN A 100 5.65 27.65 18.02
CA GLN A 100 6.52 28.82 17.88
C GLN A 100 5.87 30.02 17.15
N GLY A 101 4.57 29.99 16.87
CA GLY A 101 3.85 31.07 16.20
C GLY A 101 3.96 31.10 14.67
N LYS A 102 4.69 30.16 14.04
CA LYS A 102 4.84 30.06 12.58
C LYS A 102 3.62 29.34 11.95
N ARG A 103 2.54 30.09 11.70
CA ARG A 103 1.24 29.56 11.23
C ARG A 103 1.15 29.22 9.74
N LYS A 104 2.06 29.67 8.88
CA LYS A 104 2.15 29.21 7.47
C LYS A 104 3.24 28.15 7.34
N SER A 105 2.91 26.99 6.77
CA SER A 105 3.92 25.97 6.46
C SER A 105 4.46 26.26 5.06
N ASN A 106 5.77 26.47 4.96
CA ASN A 106 6.46 26.49 3.67
C ASN A 106 7.01 25.11 3.31
N ASN A 107 6.64 24.07 4.08
CA ASN A 107 7.14 22.72 3.86
C ASN A 107 6.40 22.08 2.68
N LYS A 108 6.98 22.24 1.50
CA LYS A 108 6.47 21.74 0.22
C LYS A 108 6.33 20.22 0.23
N GLU A 109 7.17 19.49 0.95
CA GLU A 109 7.14 18.03 1.01
C GLU A 109 5.93 17.53 1.81
N PHE A 110 5.67 18.11 2.98
CA PHE A 110 4.48 17.78 3.77
C PHE A 110 3.19 18.08 3.00
N LEU A 111 3.12 19.24 2.34
CA LEU A 111 1.98 19.60 1.50
C LEU A 111 1.81 18.63 0.32
N ALA A 112 2.89 18.26 -0.37
CA ALA A 112 2.84 17.29 -1.46
C ALA A 112 2.35 15.92 -0.98
N LEU A 113 2.78 15.46 0.19
CA LEU A 113 2.31 14.21 0.80
C LEU A 113 0.82 14.26 1.18
N CYS A 114 0.36 15.38 1.76
CA CYS A 114 -1.05 15.60 2.06
C CYS A 114 -1.92 15.67 0.79
N HIS A 115 -1.45 16.35 -0.26
CA HIS A 115 -2.13 16.43 -1.55
C HIS A 115 -2.25 15.07 -2.23
N LYS A 116 -1.16 14.29 -2.29
CA LYS A 116 -1.17 12.92 -2.83
C LYS A 116 -2.15 12.01 -2.09
N LYS A 117 -2.25 12.14 -0.76
CA LYS A 117 -3.21 11.36 0.04
C LYS A 117 -4.65 11.83 -0.17
N GLY A 118 -4.87 13.13 -0.35
CA GLY A 118 -6.19 13.74 -0.57
C GLY A 118 -6.78 13.47 -1.95
N SER A 119 -5.95 13.28 -2.98
CA SER A 119 -6.40 12.92 -4.33
C SER A 119 -6.85 11.45 -4.44
N TYR A 120 -6.48 10.60 -3.48
CA TYR A 120 -6.91 9.21 -3.45
C TYR A 120 -8.37 9.09 -2.96
N THR A 121 -9.30 9.20 -3.90
CA THR A 121 -10.72 8.93 -3.66
C THR A 121 -10.99 7.45 -3.93
N GLN A 122 -11.12 6.63 -2.87
CA GLN A 122 -11.78 5.34 -3.03
C GLN A 122 -13.27 5.58 -3.26
N PRO A 123 -13.86 5.13 -4.38
CA PRO A 123 -15.30 5.18 -4.51
C PRO A 123 -15.88 4.26 -3.43
N LYS A 124 -16.82 4.78 -2.64
CA LYS A 124 -17.58 4.00 -1.66
C LYS A 124 -18.36 2.94 -2.42
N VAL A 125 -17.81 1.74 -2.48
CA VAL A 125 -18.45 0.60 -3.12
C VAL A 125 -19.07 -0.30 -2.04
N GLY A 126 -20.35 -0.63 -2.20
CA GLY A 126 -21.00 -1.64 -1.37
C GLY A 126 -20.38 -3.03 -1.55
N PHE A 127 -20.96 -4.04 -0.88
CA PHE A 127 -20.43 -5.41 -0.78
C PHE A 127 -20.02 -6.07 -2.12
N TRP A 128 -20.62 -5.64 -3.24
CA TRP A 128 -20.34 -6.13 -4.60
C TRP A 128 -19.53 -5.19 -5.49
N GLY A 129 -19.26 -3.95 -5.05
CA GLY A 129 -18.68 -2.94 -5.94
C GLY A 129 -17.16 -3.01 -6.09
N TRP A 130 -16.46 -3.84 -5.31
CA TRP A 130 -15.03 -4.15 -5.52
C TRP A 130 -14.78 -4.76 -6.91
N ARG A 131 -15.73 -5.55 -7.43
CA ARG A 131 -15.69 -6.14 -8.78
C ARG A 131 -15.81 -5.06 -9.88
N LYS A 132 -16.64 -4.03 -9.66
CA LYS A 132 -16.77 -2.87 -10.57
C LYS A 132 -15.55 -1.93 -10.52
N LEU A 133 -14.91 -1.82 -9.35
CA LEU A 133 -13.72 -1.00 -9.12
C LEU A 133 -12.48 -1.57 -9.83
N ARG A 134 -12.33 -2.89 -9.80
CA ARG A 134 -11.25 -3.60 -10.52
C ARG A 134 -11.24 -3.28 -12.01
N ASN A 135 -12.43 -3.20 -12.62
CA ASN A 135 -12.57 -2.89 -14.04
C ASN A 135 -12.39 -1.40 -14.36
N LYS A 136 -12.61 -0.49 -13.39
CA LYS A 136 -12.40 0.96 -13.58
C LYS A 136 -10.93 1.35 -13.48
N ASN A 137 -10.17 0.72 -12.58
CA ASN A 137 -8.74 0.95 -12.43
C ASN A 137 -7.90 0.19 -13.48
N GLN A 138 -8.50 -0.44 -14.48
CA GLN A 138 -7.83 -1.12 -15.59
C GLN A 138 -7.65 -0.24 -16.84
N LYS A 139 -8.14 1.01 -16.82
CA LYS A 139 -7.93 2.00 -17.87
C LYS A 139 -6.83 2.98 -17.47
#